data_AF-A0A8T5T069-F1
#
_entry.id   AF-A0A8T5T069-F1
#
_cell.length_a   1.000
_cell.length_b   1.000
_cell.length_c   1.000
_cell.angle_alpha   90.00
_cell.angle_beta   90.00
_cell.angle_gamma   90.00
#
_symmetry.space_group_name_H-M   'P 1'
#
loop_
_entity.id
_entity.type
_entity.pdbx_description
1 polymer ?
#
loop_
_entity_poly.entity_id
_entity_poly.type
_entity_poly.pdbx_seq_one_letter_code
_entity_poly.pdbx_strand_id
1 'polypeptide(L)'
;MDVTTLKILAKMANGEEEPNIRFTFVSNNDDIACSSSTLEELYECVMKIEADVLYKHVCSCEESGEISNAKDLAFYIHYVFGDVELSMKVYSSAERFKDDPEKLKLEIGNLFFTRLLNFSEIALIPD
;
A
#
# COMPACT_ATOMS: atom_id res chain seq x y z
N MET A 1 5.87 6.41 19.48
CA MET A 1 5.40 7.01 18.23
C MET A 1 6.64 7.43 17.46
N ASP A 2 6.89 6.84 16.29
CA ASP A 2 8.16 6.98 15.58
C ASP A 2 8.37 8.40 15.02
N VAL A 3 9.63 8.86 14.99
CA VAL A 3 10.08 10.17 14.52
C VAL A 3 9.69 10.39 13.05
N THR A 4 9.52 9.32 12.28
CA THR A 4 9.14 9.40 10.87
C THR A 4 7.63 9.51 10.65
N THR A 5 6.82 8.87 11.49
CA THR A 5 5.37 9.15 11.58
C THR A 5 5.16 10.62 11.95
N LEU A 6 5.96 11.12 12.90
CA LEU A 6 6.00 12.54 13.25
C LEU A 6 6.45 13.43 12.09
N LYS A 7 7.42 13.02 11.26
CA LYS A 7 7.84 13.78 10.08
C LYS A 7 6.79 13.80 8.97
N ILE A 8 6.09 12.69 8.75
CA ILE A 8 4.99 12.63 7.76
C ILE A 8 3.82 13.51 8.25
N LEU A 9 3.43 13.38 9.52
CA LEU A 9 2.40 14.23 10.14
C LEU A 9 2.80 15.72 10.17
N ALA A 10 4.08 16.03 10.44
CA ALA A 10 4.59 17.40 10.48
C ALA A 10 4.70 18.02 9.08
N LYS A 11 5.03 17.24 8.05
CA LYS A 11 5.05 17.70 6.65
C LYS A 11 3.65 17.99 6.13
N MET A 12 2.64 17.21 6.55
CA MET A 12 1.22 17.44 6.22
C MET A 12 0.66 18.72 6.83
N ALA A 13 1.13 19.13 8.01
CA ALA A 13 0.75 20.42 8.61
C ALA A 13 1.25 21.63 7.81
N ASN A 14 2.28 21.44 6.97
CA ASN A 14 2.93 22.51 6.21
C ASN A 14 2.42 22.69 4.76
N GLY A 15 1.58 21.78 4.24
CA GLY A 15 0.92 21.95 2.94
C GLY A 15 1.86 21.97 1.73
N GLU A 16 3.03 21.33 1.81
CA GLU A 16 3.97 21.24 0.68
C GLU A 16 3.44 20.24 -0.37
N GLU A 17 3.25 20.69 -1.61
CA GLU A 17 2.98 19.81 -2.77
C GLU A 17 4.20 18.90 -3.00
N GLU A 18 4.12 17.63 -2.58
CA GLU A 18 5.22 16.68 -2.75
C GLU A 18 5.27 16.05 -4.16
N PRO A 19 6.47 15.72 -4.67
CA PRO A 19 6.67 14.97 -5.92
C PRO A 19 6.06 13.57 -5.81
N ASN A 20 5.56 13.02 -6.93
CA ASN A 20 4.98 11.66 -7.08
C ASN A 20 5.56 10.63 -6.08
N ILE A 21 4.91 10.49 -4.91
CA ILE A 21 5.36 9.58 -3.86
C ILE A 21 5.11 8.16 -4.37
N ARG A 22 6.19 7.39 -4.56
CA ARG A 22 6.11 6.00 -5.03
C ARG A 22 6.19 5.04 -3.86
N PHE A 23 5.27 4.07 -3.83
CA PHE A 23 5.42 2.87 -3.03
C PHE A 23 6.41 1.91 -3.70
N THR A 24 7.20 1.20 -2.92
CA THR A 24 8.19 0.24 -3.43
C THR A 24 8.08 -1.07 -2.67
N PHE A 25 7.80 -2.15 -3.37
CA PHE A 25 7.88 -3.51 -2.85
C PHE A 25 9.32 -3.98 -2.93
N VAL A 26 9.88 -4.33 -1.78
CA VAL A 26 11.24 -4.85 -1.64
C VAL A 26 11.20 -6.35 -1.40
N SER A 27 11.90 -7.13 -2.21
CA SER A 27 11.97 -8.58 -2.08
C SER A 27 12.65 -9.03 -0.78
N ASN A 28 12.70 -10.35 -0.54
CA ASN A 28 13.41 -10.92 0.60
C ASN A 28 14.93 -10.75 0.53
N ASN A 29 15.49 -10.44 -0.65
CA ASN A 29 16.91 -10.17 -0.86
C ASN A 29 17.25 -8.66 -0.84
N ASP A 30 16.31 -7.82 -0.40
CA ASP A 30 16.39 -6.37 -0.42
C ASP A 30 16.48 -5.72 -1.81
N ASP A 31 16.25 -6.49 -2.87
CA ASP A 31 16.08 -5.96 -4.23
C ASP A 31 14.68 -5.37 -4.44
N ILE A 32 14.58 -4.31 -5.27
CA ILE A 32 13.30 -3.74 -5.66
C ILE A 32 12.53 -4.73 -6.55
N ALA A 33 11.43 -5.26 -6.04
CA ALA A 33 10.56 -6.19 -6.77
C ALA A 33 9.58 -5.44 -7.68
N CYS A 34 9.00 -4.34 -7.19
CA CYS A 34 8.08 -3.50 -7.95
C CYS A 34 7.95 -2.11 -7.32
N SER A 35 7.51 -1.10 -8.09
CA SER A 35 7.24 0.24 -7.57
C SER A 35 6.05 0.88 -8.28
N SER A 36 5.19 1.55 -7.50
CA SER A 36 3.93 2.12 -7.97
C SER A 36 3.72 3.54 -7.43
N SER A 37 3.19 4.43 -8.26
CA SER A 37 2.67 5.76 -7.94
C SER A 37 1.16 5.88 -8.10
N THR A 38 0.52 4.96 -8.83
CA THR A 38 -0.94 4.96 -9.04
C THR A 38 -1.58 3.69 -8.47
N LEU A 39 -2.90 3.70 -8.29
CA LEU A 39 -3.65 2.52 -7.85
C LEU A 39 -3.59 1.38 -8.88
N GLU A 40 -3.53 1.71 -10.18
CA GLU A 40 -3.36 0.75 -11.27
C GLU A 40 -1.99 0.06 -11.19
N GLU A 41 -0.91 0.85 -11.11
CA GLU A 41 0.45 0.31 -10.94
C GLU A 41 0.56 -0.51 -9.64
N LEU A 42 -0.15 -0.10 -8.58
CA LEU A 42 -0.15 -0.82 -7.31
C LEU A 42 -0.83 -2.19 -7.44
N TYR A 43 -1.97 -2.27 -8.14
CA TYR A 43 -2.62 -3.53 -8.47
C TYR A 43 -1.71 -4.43 -9.31
N GLU A 44 -1.10 -3.90 -10.37
CA GLU A 44 -0.16 -4.65 -11.21
C GLU A 44 1.02 -5.18 -10.41
N CYS A 45 1.59 -4.36 -9.52
CA CYS A 45 2.65 -4.77 -8.62
C CYS A 45 2.22 -5.92 -7.72
N VAL A 46 1.05 -5.82 -7.07
CA VAL A 46 0.53 -6.89 -6.20
C VAL A 46 0.37 -8.20 -6.98
N MET A 47 -0.10 -8.15 -8.22
CA MET A 47 -0.26 -9.36 -9.02
C MET A 47 1.09 -10.00 -9.42
N LYS A 48 2.12 -9.17 -9.61
CA LYS A 48 3.45 -9.60 -10.06
C LYS A 48 4.35 -10.15 -8.95
N ILE A 49 4.31 -9.57 -7.75
CA ILE A 49 5.21 -9.95 -6.65
C ILE A 49 4.82 -11.27 -5.99
N GLU A 50 5.74 -11.92 -5.29
CA GLU A 50 5.44 -13.10 -4.47
C GLU A 50 4.60 -12.75 -3.24
N ALA A 51 3.80 -13.69 -2.75
CA ALA A 51 2.92 -13.49 -1.59
C ALA A 51 3.68 -13.08 -0.32
N ASP A 52 4.86 -13.67 -0.09
CA ASP A 52 5.72 -13.35 1.04
C ASP A 52 6.24 -11.89 1.00
N VAL A 53 6.49 -11.37 -0.21
CA VAL A 53 6.92 -9.98 -0.39
C VAL A 53 5.80 -9.03 -0.01
N LEU A 54 4.56 -9.32 -0.44
CA LEU A 54 3.40 -8.54 -0.01
C LEU A 54 3.19 -8.63 1.50
N TYR A 55 3.28 -9.84 2.06
CA TYR A 55 3.12 -10.08 3.49
C TYR A 55 4.09 -9.24 4.32
N LYS A 56 5.36 -9.12 3.91
CA LYS A 56 6.35 -8.23 4.54
C LYS A 56 5.87 -6.77 4.60
N HIS A 57 5.20 -6.29 3.56
CA HIS A 57 4.76 -4.90 3.42
C HIS A 57 3.36 -4.62 3.99
N VAL A 58 2.69 -5.63 4.53
CA VAL A 58 1.31 -5.56 5.02
C VAL A 58 1.18 -6.04 6.47
N CYS A 59 1.94 -7.07 6.85
CA CYS A 59 1.82 -7.75 8.14
C CYS A 59 3.09 -7.68 9.00
N SER A 60 4.29 -7.50 8.41
CA SER A 60 5.53 -7.52 9.18
C SER A 60 5.81 -6.16 9.82
N CYS A 61 5.91 -6.15 11.15
CA CYS A 61 6.31 -5.00 11.97
C CYS A 61 7.75 -5.18 12.47
N GLU A 62 8.65 -5.79 11.69
CA GLU A 62 10.03 -5.94 12.17
C GLU A 62 10.74 -4.59 12.13
N GLU A 63 11.19 -4.16 13.32
CA GLU A 63 12.11 -3.06 13.57
C GLU A 63 13.48 -3.38 12.92
N SER A 64 13.58 -3.38 11.60
CA SER A 64 14.88 -3.32 10.95
C SER A 64 15.43 -1.91 11.18
N GLY A 65 16.43 -1.82 12.05
CA GLY A 65 17.08 -0.58 12.53
C GLY A 65 17.76 0.28 11.45
N GLU A 66 17.54 -0.03 10.17
CA GLU A 66 17.88 0.82 9.04
C GLU A 66 16.62 1.03 8.22
N ILE A 67 16.27 2.31 8.09
CA ILE A 67 15.18 2.91 7.33
C ILE A 67 14.90 2.15 6.02
N SER A 68 14.14 1.06 6.09
CA SER A 68 13.58 0.46 4.89
C SER A 68 12.29 1.23 4.60
N ASN A 69 12.14 1.69 3.37
CA ASN A 69 10.90 2.30 2.89
C ASN A 69 9.71 1.31 2.85
N ALA A 70 9.80 0.15 3.51
CA ALA A 70 8.72 -0.80 3.75
C ALA A 70 7.76 -0.25 4.81
N LYS A 71 7.20 0.93 4.55
CA LYS A 71 6.16 1.54 5.38
C LYS A 71 4.82 1.07 4.85
N ASP A 72 4.34 -0.02 5.44
CA ASP A 72 2.95 -0.48 5.55
C ASP A 72 1.99 0.11 4.50
N LEU A 73 1.67 -0.75 3.53
CA LEU A 73 0.82 -0.47 2.37
C LEU A 73 -0.49 0.24 2.73
N ALA A 74 -1.09 -0.07 3.88
CA ALA A 74 -2.32 0.57 4.33
C ALA A 74 -2.11 2.06 4.61
N PHE A 75 -0.99 2.43 5.24
CA PHE A 75 -0.65 3.84 5.46
C PHE A 75 -0.37 4.57 4.16
N TYR A 76 0.36 3.96 3.22
CA TYR A 76 0.57 4.57 1.91
C TYR A 76 -0.76 4.90 1.21
N ILE A 77 -1.71 3.96 1.21
CA ILE A 77 -3.05 4.16 0.63
C ILE A 77 -3.80 5.29 1.33
N HIS A 78 -3.80 5.28 2.67
CA HIS A 78 -4.48 6.31 3.45
C HIS A 78 -3.92 7.71 3.13
N TYR A 79 -2.60 7.85 3.09
CA TYR A 79 -1.95 9.16 3.01
C TYR A 79 -1.76 9.67 1.58
N VAL A 80 -1.42 8.80 0.63
CA VAL A 80 -1.13 9.20 -0.75
C VAL A 80 -2.39 9.23 -1.60
N PHE A 81 -3.30 8.27 -1.40
CA PHE A 81 -4.55 8.24 -2.16
C PHE A 81 -5.74 8.86 -1.42
N GLY A 82 -5.57 9.22 -0.13
CA GLY A 82 -6.67 9.73 0.69
C GLY A 82 -7.78 8.71 0.92
N ASP A 83 -7.52 7.42 0.67
CA ASP A 83 -8.55 6.38 0.65
C ASP A 83 -8.62 5.64 1.99
N VAL A 84 -9.32 6.27 2.93
CA VAL A 84 -9.49 5.72 4.28
C VAL A 84 -10.17 4.36 4.25
N GLU A 85 -11.21 4.20 3.42
CA GLU A 85 -11.95 2.94 3.35
C GLU A 85 -11.08 1.80 2.84
N LEU A 86 -10.33 2.02 1.75
CA LEU A 86 -9.43 1.01 1.21
C LEU A 86 -8.31 0.68 2.20
N SER A 87 -7.72 1.68 2.86
CA SER A 87 -6.67 1.46 3.86
C SER A 87 -7.15 0.58 5.02
N MET A 88 -8.36 0.81 5.54
CA MET A 88 -8.94 0.00 6.62
C MET A 88 -9.26 -1.43 6.16
N LYS A 89 -9.69 -1.61 4.90
CA LYS A 89 -9.91 -2.95 4.35
C LYS A 89 -8.60 -3.72 4.21
N VAL A 90 -7.53 -3.09 3.73
CA VAL A 90 -6.19 -3.72 3.65
C VAL A 90 -5.73 -4.14 5.04
N TYR A 91 -5.84 -3.26 6.04
CA TYR A 91 -5.48 -3.59 7.43
C TYR A 91 -6.31 -4.76 7.97
N SER A 92 -7.62 -4.74 7.77
CA SER A 92 -8.51 -5.83 8.22
C SER A 92 -8.19 -7.16 7.53
N SER A 93 -7.82 -7.14 6.26
CA SER A 93 -7.39 -8.33 5.52
C SER A 93 -6.06 -8.86 6.03
N ALA A 94 -5.12 -7.98 6.37
CA ALA A 94 -3.83 -8.32 6.99
C ALA A 94 -4.02 -9.11 8.29
N GLU A 95 -4.92 -8.66 9.16
CA GLU A 95 -5.24 -9.37 10.41
C GLU A 95 -5.94 -10.70 10.15
N ARG A 96 -6.90 -10.74 9.22
CA ARG A 96 -7.72 -11.93 8.93
C ARG A 96 -6.92 -13.06 8.27
N PHE A 97 -5.97 -12.72 7.41
CA PHE A 97 -5.22 -13.67 6.59
C PHE A 97 -3.74 -13.71 6.95
N LYS A 98 -3.40 -13.34 8.19
CA LYS A 98 -2.02 -13.33 8.69
C LYS A 98 -1.30 -14.67 8.53
N ASP A 99 -2.01 -15.78 8.69
CA ASP A 99 -1.44 -17.13 8.59
C ASP A 99 -1.50 -17.72 7.17
N ASP A 100 -1.99 -16.96 6.18
CA ASP A 100 -2.19 -17.40 4.79
C ASP A 100 -1.81 -16.29 3.79
N PRO A 101 -0.50 -16.12 3.49
CA PRO A 101 0.00 -15.06 2.61
C PRO A 101 -0.59 -15.08 1.20
N GLU A 102 -0.85 -16.26 0.63
CA GLU A 102 -1.43 -16.41 -0.70
C GLU A 102 -2.86 -15.87 -0.74
N LYS A 103 -3.65 -16.21 0.28
CA LYS A 103 -5.01 -15.70 0.39
C LYS A 103 -5.04 -14.20 0.70
N LEU A 104 -4.10 -13.71 1.51
CA LEU A 104 -3.92 -12.28 1.73
C LEU A 104 -3.64 -11.54 0.42
N LYS A 105 -2.74 -12.06 -0.41
CA LYS A 105 -2.42 -11.49 -1.73
C LYS A 105 -3.62 -11.41 -2.63
N LEU A 106 -4.39 -12.49 -2.71
CA LEU A 106 -5.61 -12.52 -3.52
C LEU A 106 -6.66 -11.52 -3.01
N GLU A 107 -6.85 -11.41 -1.69
CA GLU A 107 -7.80 -10.45 -1.11
C GLU A 107 -7.38 -9.01 -1.39
N ILE A 108 -6.10 -8.67 -1.20
CA ILE A 108 -5.59 -7.31 -1.47
C ILE A 108 -5.69 -6.98 -2.96
N GLY A 109 -5.36 -7.92 -3.84
CA GLY A 109 -5.56 -7.78 -5.28
C GLY A 109 -7.02 -7.48 -5.63
N ASN A 110 -7.98 -8.22 -5.04
CA ASN A 110 -9.40 -8.00 -5.23
C ASN A 110 -9.87 -6.63 -4.72
N LEU A 111 -9.35 -6.16 -3.58
CA LEU A 111 -9.66 -4.84 -3.05
C LEU A 111 -9.23 -3.72 -4.01
N PHE A 112 -8.01 -3.81 -4.55
CA PHE A 112 -7.50 -2.82 -5.53
C PHE A 112 -8.26 -2.88 -6.85
N PHE A 113 -8.50 -4.10 -7.37
CA PHE A 113 -9.27 -4.29 -8.59
C PHE A 113 -10.70 -3.73 -8.46
N THR A 114 -11.40 -4.06 -7.38
CA THR A 114 -12.74 -3.54 -7.10
C THR A 114 -12.74 -2.02 -7.03
N ARG A 115 -11.71 -1.44 -6.40
CA ARG A 115 -11.59 0.02 -6.31
C ARG A 115 -11.38 0.67 -7.68
N LEU A 116 -10.57 0.07 -8.55
CA LEU A 116 -10.37 0.52 -9.94
C LEU A 116 -11.66 0.44 -10.77
N LEU A 117 -12.46 -0.63 -10.59
CA LEU A 117 -13.76 -0.76 -11.25
C LEU A 117 -14.72 0.37 -10.83
N ASN A 118 -14.79 0.67 -9.53
CA ASN A 118 -15.65 1.76 -9.03
C ASN A 118 -15.26 3.12 -9.61
N PHE A 119 -13.96 3.38 -9.84
CA PHE A 119 -13.53 4.61 -10.53
C PHE A 119 -13.92 4.61 -12.02
N SER A 120 -13.82 3.47 -12.68
CA SER A 120 -14.21 3.32 -14.09
C SER A 120 -15.72 3.51 -14.30
N GLU A 121 -16.55 3.02 -13.36
CA GLU A 121 -18.01 3.19 -13.41
C GLU A 121 -18.45 4.65 -13.23
N ILE A 122 -17.76 5.42 -12.37
CA ILE A 122 -18.05 6.84 -12.16
C ILE A 122 -17.69 7.68 -13.41
N ALA A 123 -16.60 7.33 -14.10
CA ALA A 123 -16.20 8.02 -15.34
C ALA A 123 -17.19 7.83 -16.51
N LEU A 124 -18.11 6.87 -16.40
CA LEU A 124 -19.10 6.55 -17.43
C LEU A 124 -20.48 7.19 -17.19
N ILE A 125 -20.68 7.92 -16.09
CA ILE A 125 -21.91 8.68 -15.86
C ILE A 125 -21.79 9.99 -16.65
N PRO A 126 -22.59 10.20 -17.71
CA PRO A 126 -22.59 11.46 -18.44
C PRO A 126 -23.18 12.57 -17.56
N ASP A 127 -22.63 13.78 -17.65
CA ASP A 127 -23.17 15.00 -17.03
C ASP A 127 -24.66 15.25 -17.37
#